data_AF-A0A3D3R4M0-F1
#
_entry.id   AF-A0A3D3R4M0-F1
#
_cell.length_a   1.000
_cell.length_b   1.000
_cell.length_c   1.000
_cell.angle_alpha   90.00
_cell.angle_beta   90.00
_cell.angle_gamma   90.00
#
_symmetry.space_group_name_H-M   'P 1'
#
loop_
_entity.id
_entity.type
_entity.pdbx_description
1 polymer ?
#
loop_
_entity_poly.entity_id
_entity_poly.type
_entity_poly.pdbx_seq_one_letter_code
_entity_poly.pdbx_strand_id
1 'polypeptide(L)'
;MRFLLIFAGLLSIVPFVIGFVVTLFIPDVPWIGRLVVAAIPAFCTFFAVILLGSRDSARYSATIKKVRGNLLASWDSTDEQFLSARPCEDTSLLLELREAIAQFFDVPACKIARNVDLISDLHVDQLEPTFQFAVVRPAITSRQKEPESFGFSTTNLHSIDELVTAIREVLDQNSGSIKADHQ
;
A
#
# COMPACT_ATOMS: atom_id res chain seq x y z
N MET A 1 12.24 -5.53 8.14
CA MET A 1 13.00 -5.61 9.43
C MET A 1 13.93 -4.42 9.64
N ARG A 2 14.96 -4.16 8.81
CA ARG A 2 15.90 -3.04 9.00
C ARG A 2 15.23 -1.67 9.12
N PHE A 3 14.34 -1.32 8.18
CA PHE A 3 13.60 -0.05 8.23
C PHE A 3 12.73 0.08 9.49
N LEU A 4 12.05 -1.00 9.88
CA LEU A 4 11.21 -1.01 11.09
C LEU A 4 12.03 -0.73 12.35
N LEU A 5 13.22 -1.33 12.48
CA LEU A 5 14.12 -1.07 13.62
C LEU A 5 14.59 0.39 13.66
N ILE A 6 14.90 0.98 12.50
CA ILE A 6 15.32 2.39 12.39
C ILE A 6 14.17 3.32 12.81
N PHE A 7 12.96 3.10 12.29
CA PHE A 7 11.80 3.90 12.66
C PHE A 7 11.40 3.72 14.13
N ALA A 8 11.41 2.48 14.64
CA ALA A 8 11.15 2.21 16.05
C ALA A 8 12.18 2.92 16.95
N GLY A 9 13.45 2.92 16.55
CA GLY A 9 14.51 3.65 17.24
C GLY A 9 14.31 5.16 17.21
N LEU A 10 13.93 5.72 16.06
CA LEU A 10 13.62 7.15 15.95
C LEU A 10 12.42 7.54 16.84
N LEU A 11 11.38 6.71 16.85
CA LEU A 11 10.17 6.95 17.61
C LEU A 11 10.39 6.86 19.13
N SER A 12 11.33 6.03 19.59
CA SER A 12 11.65 5.87 21.01
C SER A 12 12.49 7.01 21.58
N ILE A 13 13.08 7.88 20.75
CA ILE A 13 13.81 9.08 21.20
C ILE A 13 12.87 10.04 21.91
N VAL A 14 11.65 10.24 21.41
CA VAL A 14 10.67 11.16 22.00
C VAL A 14 10.32 10.78 23.46
N PRO A 15 9.87 9.56 23.76
CA PRO A 15 9.61 9.14 25.14
C PRO A 15 10.87 9.09 26.00
N PHE A 16 12.05 8.82 25.42
CA PHE A 16 13.32 8.94 26.15
C PHE A 16 13.57 10.38 26.62
N VAL A 17 13.43 11.37 25.72
CA VAL A 17 13.63 12.79 26.04
C VAL A 17 12.61 13.25 27.09
N ILE A 18 11.34 12.86 26.94
CA ILE A 18 10.29 13.20 27.92
C ILE A 18 10.64 12.59 29.28
N GLY A 19 10.97 11.29 29.34
CA GLY A 19 11.36 10.62 30.57
C GLY A 19 12.58 11.26 31.22
N PHE A 20 13.59 11.62 30.41
CA PHE A 20 14.80 12.28 30.88
C PHE A 20 14.49 13.66 31.47
N VAL A 21 13.70 14.49 30.78
CA VAL A 21 13.29 15.81 31.27
C VAL A 21 12.54 15.69 32.61
N VAL A 22 11.62 14.74 32.75
CA VAL A 22 10.89 14.51 34.01
C VAL A 22 11.84 14.14 35.15
N THR A 23 12.85 13.30 34.90
CA THR A 23 13.82 12.90 35.93
C THR A 23 14.70 14.05 36.43
N LEU A 24 14.82 15.16 35.67
CA LEU A 24 15.58 16.34 36.12
C LEU A 24 14.94 17.02 37.34
N PHE A 25 13.63 16.88 37.50
CA PHE A 25 12.87 17.48 38.60
C PHE A 25 12.85 16.63 39.88
N ILE A 26 13.46 15.44 39.88
CA ILE A 26 13.51 14.56 41.04
C ILE A 26 14.84 14.81 41.78
N PRO A 27 14.83 15.49 42.95
CA PRO A 27 16.02 15.62 43.78
C PRO A 27 16.46 14.22 44.25
N ASP A 28 17.77 14.03 44.44
CA ASP A 28 18.38 12.81 44.99
C ASP A 28 18.48 11.57 44.08
N VAL A 29 18.18 11.69 42.78
CA VAL A 29 18.45 10.60 41.82
C VAL A 29 19.82 10.78 41.15
N PRO A 30 20.75 9.80 41.26
CA PRO A 30 22.04 9.85 40.59
C PRO A 30 21.87 9.84 39.07
N TRP A 31 22.82 10.42 38.33
CA TRP A 31 22.75 10.52 36.86
C TRP A 31 22.45 9.19 36.16
N ILE A 32 23.05 8.09 36.63
CA ILE A 32 22.79 6.75 36.08
C ILE A 32 21.32 6.34 36.31
N GLY A 33 20.76 6.62 37.48
CA GLY A 33 19.35 6.35 37.78
C GLY A 33 18.40 7.16 36.89
N ARG A 34 18.74 8.42 36.61
CA ARG A 34 17.96 9.28 35.69
C ARG A 34 17.91 8.70 34.28
N LEU A 35 19.06 8.22 33.77
CA LEU A 35 19.14 7.56 32.46
C LEU A 35 18.33 6.25 32.42
N VAL A 36 18.39 5.43 33.47
CA VAL A 36 17.61 4.18 33.54
C VAL A 36 16.11 4.47 33.54
N VAL A 37 15.64 5.44 34.35
CA VAL A 37 14.23 5.82 34.40
C VAL A 37 13.75 6.38 33.06
N ALA A 38 14.57 7.17 32.36
CA ALA A 38 14.27 7.66 31.02
C ALA A 38 14.27 6.56 29.95
N ALA A 39 15.10 5.52 30.12
CA ALA A 39 15.20 4.42 29.17
C ALA A 39 14.00 3.47 29.22
N ILE A 40 13.32 3.32 30.36
CA ILE A 40 12.14 2.45 30.50
C ILE A 40 11.02 2.80 29.50
N PRO A 41 10.47 4.04 29.47
CA PRO A 41 9.41 4.38 28.53
C PRO A 41 9.89 4.29 27.06
N ALA A 42 11.14 4.65 26.79
CA ALA A 42 11.74 4.51 25.46
C ALA A 42 11.79 3.05 24.99
N PHE A 43 12.21 2.15 25.88
CA PHE A 43 12.25 0.72 25.61
C PHE A 43 10.85 0.15 25.40
N CYS A 44 9.88 0.53 26.23
CA CYS A 44 8.49 0.12 26.07
C CYS A 44 7.91 0.56 24.72
N THR A 45 8.14 1.81 24.31
CA THR A 45 7.68 2.31 22.99
C THR A 45 8.39 1.58 21.85
N PHE A 46 9.70 1.40 21.93
CA PHE A 46 10.47 0.66 20.93
C PHE A 46 9.92 -0.77 20.74
N PHE A 47 9.70 -1.48 21.84
CA PHE A 47 9.19 -2.85 21.81
C PHE A 47 7.74 -2.90 21.31
N ALA A 48 6.89 -1.97 21.72
CA ALA A 48 5.52 -1.87 21.22
C ALA A 48 5.47 -1.66 19.70
N VAL A 49 6.33 -0.79 19.15
CA VAL A 49 6.42 -0.56 17.69
C VAL A 49 6.87 -1.83 16.97
N ILE A 50 7.84 -2.56 17.52
CA ILE A 50 8.28 -3.85 16.95
C ILE A 50 7.16 -4.88 16.96
N LEU A 51 6.44 -5.01 18.07
CA LEU A 51 5.33 -5.96 18.16
C LEU A 51 4.19 -5.60 17.21
N LEU A 52 3.80 -4.32 17.15
CA LEU A 52 2.75 -3.86 16.25
C LEU A 52 3.15 -4.04 14.80
N GLY A 53 4.35 -3.57 14.43
CA GLY A 53 4.83 -3.70 13.05
C GLY A 53 5.07 -5.15 12.62
N SER A 54 5.49 -6.03 13.53
CA SER A 54 5.61 -7.47 13.24
C SER A 54 4.25 -8.14 13.10
N ARG A 55 3.27 -7.78 13.95
CA ARG A 55 1.88 -8.25 13.82
C ARG A 55 1.28 -7.82 12.49
N ASP A 56 1.44 -6.56 12.12
CA ASP A 56 0.86 -6.02 10.88
C ASP A 56 1.56 -6.63 9.65
N SER A 57 2.88 -6.82 9.70
CA SER A 57 3.62 -7.54 8.66
C SER A 57 3.18 -9.01 8.53
N ALA A 58 2.92 -9.69 9.65
CA ALA A 58 2.43 -11.06 9.64
C ALA A 58 1.01 -11.16 9.06
N ARG A 59 0.12 -10.22 9.41
CA ARG A 59 -1.22 -10.12 8.83
C ARG A 59 -1.16 -9.87 7.33
N TYR A 60 -0.36 -8.90 6.89
CA TYR A 60 -0.16 -8.59 5.47
C TYR A 60 0.33 -9.83 4.70
N SER A 61 1.37 -10.50 5.20
CA SER A 61 1.92 -11.71 4.58
C SER A 61 0.91 -12.85 4.53
N ALA A 62 0.11 -13.04 5.59
CA ALA A 62 -0.95 -14.04 5.61
C ALA A 62 -2.04 -13.75 4.57
N THR A 63 -2.47 -12.49 4.44
CA THR A 63 -3.44 -12.07 3.43
C THR A 63 -2.91 -12.31 2.01
N ILE A 64 -1.70 -11.84 1.69
CA ILE A 64 -1.07 -12.06 0.39
C ILE A 64 -0.98 -13.56 0.07
N LYS A 65 -0.52 -14.38 1.03
CA LYS A 65 -0.38 -15.82 0.83
C LYS A 65 -1.73 -16.50 0.61
N LYS A 66 -2.77 -16.07 1.32
CA LYS A 66 -4.14 -16.59 1.17
C LYS A 66 -4.70 -16.25 -0.22
N VAL A 67 -4.63 -14.97 -0.62
CA VAL A 67 -5.11 -14.51 -1.93
C VAL A 67 -4.35 -15.23 -3.05
N ARG A 68 -3.02 -15.30 -2.95
CA ARG A 68 -2.18 -16.06 -3.89
C ARG A 68 -2.63 -17.51 -4.00
N GLY A 69 -2.87 -18.19 -2.87
CA GLY A 69 -3.34 -19.58 -2.85
C GLY A 69 -4.69 -19.75 -3.57
N ASN A 70 -5.64 -18.85 -3.32
CA ASN A 70 -6.94 -18.85 -3.97
C ASN A 70 -6.83 -18.62 -5.49
N LEU A 71 -6.01 -17.64 -5.90
CA LEU A 71 -5.76 -17.34 -7.32
C LEU A 71 -5.04 -18.49 -8.03
N LEU A 72 -4.08 -19.17 -7.39
CA LEU A 72 -3.43 -20.32 -8.00
C LEU A 72 -4.38 -21.51 -8.16
N ALA A 73 -5.37 -21.65 -7.27
CA ALA A 73 -6.39 -22.68 -7.33
C ALA A 73 -7.52 -22.36 -8.33
N SER A 74 -7.67 -21.11 -8.76
CA SER A 74 -8.71 -20.72 -9.73
C SER A 74 -8.37 -21.22 -11.14
N TRP A 75 -9.40 -21.23 -12.00
CA TRP A 75 -9.26 -21.60 -13.41
C TRP A 75 -8.45 -20.57 -14.19
N ASP A 76 -7.76 -21.02 -15.23
CA ASP A 76 -6.97 -20.16 -16.12
C ASP A 76 -7.89 -19.49 -17.16
N SER A 77 -7.91 -18.16 -17.15
CA SER A 77 -8.58 -17.37 -18.19
C SER A 77 -7.58 -16.96 -19.26
N THR A 78 -7.88 -17.26 -20.53
CA THR A 78 -7.12 -16.66 -21.65
C THR A 78 -7.42 -15.17 -21.78
N ASP A 79 -6.57 -14.44 -22.50
CA ASP A 79 -6.78 -13.00 -22.75
C ASP A 79 -8.05 -12.75 -23.55
N GLU A 80 -8.35 -13.60 -24.52
CA GLU A 80 -9.61 -13.53 -25.28
C GLU A 80 -10.84 -13.73 -24.38
N GLN A 81 -10.79 -14.69 -23.45
CA GLN A 81 -11.87 -14.90 -22.47
C GLN A 81 -12.00 -13.72 -21.50
N PHE A 82 -10.88 -13.15 -21.08
CA PHE A 82 -10.86 -11.99 -20.19
C PHE A 82 -11.42 -10.73 -20.85
N LEU A 83 -11.07 -10.47 -22.11
CA LEU A 83 -11.53 -9.32 -22.89
C LEU A 83 -12.99 -9.48 -23.36
N SER A 84 -13.41 -10.70 -23.73
CA SER A 84 -14.77 -10.95 -24.20
C SER A 84 -15.82 -10.97 -23.09
N ALA A 85 -15.41 -11.10 -21.82
CA ALA A 85 -16.32 -11.14 -20.69
C ALA A 85 -17.17 -9.86 -20.55
N ARG A 86 -16.61 -8.67 -20.85
CA ARG A 86 -17.34 -7.39 -20.90
C ARG A 86 -16.69 -6.41 -21.88
N PRO A 87 -17.49 -5.61 -22.60
CA PRO A 87 -16.95 -4.54 -23.44
C PRO A 87 -16.20 -3.51 -22.59
N CYS A 88 -15.00 -3.13 -23.03
CA CYS A 88 -14.18 -2.10 -22.41
C CYS A 88 -13.48 -1.30 -23.52
N GLU A 89 -13.48 0.02 -23.39
CA GLU A 89 -12.93 0.92 -24.42
C GLU A 89 -11.39 0.93 -24.48
N ASP A 90 -10.70 0.64 -23.36
CA ASP A 90 -9.24 0.63 -23.24
C ASP A 90 -8.79 -0.76 -22.77
N THR A 91 -8.76 -1.68 -23.73
CA THR A 91 -8.29 -3.05 -23.54
C THR A 91 -6.80 -3.09 -23.17
N SER A 92 -6.02 -2.08 -23.54
CA SER A 92 -4.60 -2.00 -23.22
C SER A 92 -4.37 -1.76 -21.73
N LEU A 93 -5.06 -0.77 -21.14
CA LEU A 93 -4.97 -0.47 -19.70
C LEU A 93 -5.50 -1.64 -18.87
N LEU A 94 -6.52 -2.30 -19.39
CA LEU A 94 -7.12 -3.47 -18.77
C LEU A 94 -6.15 -4.64 -18.61
N LEU A 95 -5.42 -4.98 -19.68
CA LEU A 95 -4.43 -6.06 -19.67
C LEU A 95 -3.20 -5.67 -18.84
N GLU A 96 -2.77 -4.41 -18.91
CA GLU A 96 -1.68 -3.87 -18.09
C GLU A 96 -2.02 -3.99 -16.59
N LEU A 97 -3.23 -3.61 -16.18
CA LEU A 97 -3.67 -3.75 -14.79
C LEU A 97 -3.80 -5.22 -14.38
N ARG A 98 -4.30 -6.07 -15.27
CA ARG A 98 -4.36 -7.51 -15.01
C ARG A 98 -2.97 -8.07 -14.72
N GLU A 99 -1.98 -7.68 -15.50
CA GLU A 99 -0.59 -8.10 -15.31
C GLU A 99 0.01 -7.51 -14.03
N ALA A 100 -0.20 -6.22 -13.76
CA ALA A 100 0.28 -5.58 -12.53
C ALA A 100 -0.30 -6.21 -11.27
N ILE A 101 -1.60 -6.53 -11.26
CA ILE A 101 -2.25 -7.27 -10.16
C ILE A 101 -1.62 -8.66 -10.02
N ALA A 102 -1.39 -9.36 -11.13
CA ALA A 102 -0.79 -10.69 -11.11
C ALA A 102 0.63 -10.67 -10.53
N GLN A 103 1.45 -9.70 -10.95
CA GLN A 103 2.79 -9.47 -10.41
C GLN A 103 2.78 -9.14 -8.92
N PHE A 104 1.82 -8.31 -8.47
CA PHE A 104 1.67 -7.97 -7.06
C PHE A 104 1.43 -9.19 -6.15
N PHE A 105 0.64 -10.17 -6.63
CA PHE A 105 0.37 -11.41 -5.91
C PHE A 105 1.34 -12.56 -6.24
N ASP A 106 2.33 -12.34 -7.10
CA ASP A 106 3.29 -13.34 -7.56
C ASP A 106 2.58 -14.58 -8.18
N VAL A 107 1.63 -14.31 -9.09
CA VAL A 107 0.87 -15.29 -9.87
C VAL A 107 0.90 -14.96 -11.37
N PRO A 108 0.66 -15.95 -12.26
CA PRO A 108 0.49 -15.68 -13.68
C PRO A 108 -0.75 -14.83 -13.98
N ALA A 109 -0.70 -13.96 -14.99
CA ALA A 109 -1.84 -13.12 -15.37
C ALA A 109 -3.10 -13.92 -15.76
N CYS A 110 -2.93 -15.14 -16.29
CA CYS A 110 -4.05 -16.03 -16.59
C CYS A 110 -4.92 -16.38 -15.38
N LYS A 111 -4.38 -16.28 -14.16
CA LYS A 111 -5.12 -16.53 -12.90
C LYS A 111 -6.03 -15.38 -12.48
N ILE A 112 -5.80 -14.18 -13.01
CA ILE A 112 -6.65 -13.03 -12.72
C ILE A 112 -7.86 -13.07 -13.66
N ALA A 113 -9.01 -13.43 -13.09
CA ALA A 113 -10.28 -13.43 -13.81
C ALA A 113 -10.89 -12.02 -13.86
N ARG A 114 -11.73 -11.78 -14.87
CA ARG A 114 -12.35 -10.47 -15.10
C ARG A 114 -13.32 -10.05 -14.00
N ASN A 115 -14.00 -11.02 -13.41
CA ASN A 115 -15.03 -10.88 -12.39
C ASN A 115 -14.48 -10.99 -10.96
N VAL A 116 -13.16 -10.99 -10.79
CA VAL A 116 -12.56 -11.00 -9.45
C VAL A 116 -12.94 -9.72 -8.72
N ASP A 117 -13.39 -9.86 -7.48
CA ASP A 117 -13.71 -8.71 -6.65
C ASP A 117 -12.45 -8.21 -5.92
N LEU A 118 -12.13 -6.93 -6.10
CA LEU A 118 -10.94 -6.32 -5.53
C LEU A 118 -10.96 -6.32 -3.99
N ILE A 119 -12.12 -6.22 -3.36
CA ILE A 119 -12.27 -6.14 -1.90
C ILE A 119 -12.51 -7.54 -1.32
N SER A 120 -13.47 -8.31 -1.84
CA SER A 120 -13.81 -9.61 -1.26
C SER A 120 -12.81 -10.70 -1.59
N ASP A 121 -12.27 -10.71 -2.82
CA ASP A 121 -11.41 -11.81 -3.28
C ASP A 121 -9.93 -11.45 -3.17
N LEU A 122 -9.57 -10.21 -3.53
CA LEU A 122 -8.18 -9.74 -3.47
C LEU A 122 -7.82 -9.00 -2.18
N HIS A 123 -8.81 -8.63 -1.35
CA HIS A 123 -8.61 -7.91 -0.09
C HIS A 123 -7.77 -6.64 -0.24
N VAL A 124 -7.98 -5.88 -1.32
CA VAL A 124 -7.23 -4.65 -1.62
C VAL A 124 -7.35 -3.62 -0.50
N ASP A 125 -8.50 -3.54 0.18
CA ASP A 125 -8.74 -2.71 1.36
C ASP A 125 -7.73 -2.96 2.50
N GLN A 126 -7.34 -4.21 2.70
CA GLN A 126 -6.36 -4.60 3.72
C GLN A 126 -4.91 -4.47 3.25
N LEU A 127 -4.72 -4.32 1.93
CA LEU A 127 -3.42 -4.25 1.28
C LEU A 127 -3.07 -2.82 0.84
N GLU A 128 -3.97 -1.85 1.06
CA GLU A 128 -3.63 -0.44 1.04
C GLU A 128 -2.60 -0.12 2.15
N PRO A 129 -1.63 0.76 1.89
CA PRO A 129 -1.42 1.52 0.65
C PRO A 129 -0.58 0.78 -0.41
N THR A 130 -0.06 -0.42 -0.11
CA THR A 130 0.93 -1.11 -0.96
C THR A 130 0.37 -1.44 -2.34
N PHE A 131 -0.89 -1.84 -2.44
CA PHE A 131 -1.56 -2.09 -3.73
C PHE A 131 -1.55 -0.85 -4.63
N GLN A 132 -1.86 0.33 -4.07
CA GLN A 132 -1.83 1.60 -4.80
C GLN A 132 -0.44 1.91 -5.36
N PHE A 133 0.62 1.67 -4.57
CA PHE A 133 1.98 1.94 -4.99
C PHE A 133 2.50 0.95 -6.05
N ALA A 134 2.09 -0.31 -5.97
CA ALA A 134 2.62 -1.36 -6.84
C ALA A 134 1.80 -1.59 -8.11
N VAL A 135 0.50 -1.30 -8.09
CA VAL A 135 -0.41 -1.57 -9.21
C VAL A 135 -0.88 -0.27 -9.85
N VAL A 136 -1.46 0.63 -9.06
CA VAL A 136 -2.13 1.84 -9.59
C VAL A 136 -1.13 2.88 -10.08
N ARG A 137 -0.11 3.21 -9.27
CA ARG A 137 0.89 4.22 -9.64
C ARG A 137 1.65 3.88 -10.92
N PRO A 138 2.18 2.65 -11.11
CA PRO A 138 2.87 2.30 -12.35
C PRO A 138 1.97 2.41 -13.58
N ALA A 139 0.70 1.98 -13.48
CA ALA A 139 -0.26 2.07 -14.59
C ALA A 139 -0.61 3.51 -14.99
N ILE A 140 -0.55 4.45 -14.03
CA ILE A 140 -0.74 5.88 -14.31
C ILE A 140 0.56 6.49 -14.88
N THR A 141 1.69 6.23 -14.23
CA THR A 141 3.00 6.79 -14.64
C THR A 141 3.45 6.29 -16.01
N SER A 142 3.07 5.07 -16.42
CA SER A 142 3.37 4.55 -17.77
C SER A 142 2.69 5.35 -18.88
N ARG A 143 1.60 6.07 -18.57
CA ARG A 143 0.76 6.80 -19.52
C ARG A 143 0.79 8.32 -19.36
N GLN A 144 1.32 8.83 -18.25
CA GLN A 144 1.55 10.26 -18.05
C GLN A 144 2.86 10.72 -18.71
N LYS A 145 2.82 11.90 -19.35
CA LYS A 145 4.02 12.56 -19.88
C LYS A 145 4.88 13.17 -18.78
N GLU A 146 4.26 13.67 -17.72
CA GLU A 146 4.94 14.26 -16.56
C GLU A 146 4.36 13.68 -15.26
N PRO A 147 5.20 13.29 -14.29
CA PRO A 147 4.74 12.70 -13.04
C PRO A 147 4.11 13.78 -12.15
N GLU A 148 2.79 13.81 -12.09
CA GLU A 148 2.04 14.68 -11.19
C GLU A 148 1.63 13.95 -9.90
N SER A 149 1.49 14.69 -8.80
CA SER A 149 0.92 14.15 -7.58
C SER A 149 -0.59 13.99 -7.75
N PHE A 150 -1.09 12.76 -7.65
CA PHE A 150 -2.52 12.47 -7.68
C PHE A 150 -2.95 11.75 -6.39
N GLY A 151 -4.17 12.04 -5.94
CA GLY A 151 -4.85 11.27 -4.91
C GLY A 151 -5.68 10.17 -5.56
N PHE A 152 -5.44 8.91 -5.18
CA PHE A 152 -6.24 7.76 -5.65
C PHE A 152 -6.64 6.93 -4.44
N SER A 153 -7.87 6.43 -4.44
CA SER A 153 -8.44 5.65 -3.33
C SER A 153 -9.10 4.42 -3.90
N THR A 154 -8.74 3.23 -3.39
CA THR A 154 -9.34 1.96 -3.84
C THR A 154 -10.47 1.47 -2.93
N THR A 155 -10.78 2.20 -1.86
CA THR A 155 -11.67 1.76 -0.76
C THR A 155 -13.09 1.34 -1.16
N ASN A 156 -13.58 1.72 -2.34
CA ASN A 156 -14.94 1.38 -2.82
C ASN A 156 -14.94 0.75 -4.22
N LEU A 157 -13.77 0.36 -4.74
CA LEU A 157 -13.68 -0.26 -6.05
C LEU A 157 -13.80 -1.77 -5.89
N HIS A 158 -14.86 -2.35 -6.46
CA HIS A 158 -15.14 -3.78 -6.38
C HIS A 158 -14.62 -4.53 -7.59
N SER A 159 -14.52 -3.88 -8.76
CA SER A 159 -14.15 -4.56 -9.99
C SER A 159 -12.92 -3.95 -10.67
N ILE A 160 -12.22 -4.75 -11.48
CA ILE A 160 -11.12 -4.26 -12.33
C ILE A 160 -11.64 -3.19 -13.30
N ASP A 161 -12.90 -3.30 -13.76
CA ASP A 161 -13.54 -2.28 -14.59
C ASP A 161 -13.63 -0.92 -13.90
N GLU A 162 -14.11 -0.89 -12.67
CA GLU A 162 -14.18 0.34 -11.87
C GLU A 162 -12.79 0.93 -11.64
N LEU A 163 -11.78 0.08 -11.42
CA LEU A 163 -10.39 0.52 -11.30
C LEU A 163 -9.87 1.17 -12.58
N VAL A 164 -10.18 0.61 -13.74
CA VAL A 164 -9.80 1.16 -15.05
C VAL A 164 -10.47 2.51 -15.28
N THR A 165 -11.76 2.61 -15.01
CA THR A 165 -12.53 3.86 -15.14
C THR A 165 -11.95 4.93 -14.23
N ALA A 166 -11.70 4.61 -12.96
CA ALA A 166 -11.11 5.54 -12.01
C ALA A 166 -9.70 6.00 -12.42
N ILE A 167 -8.87 5.11 -12.98
CA ILE A 167 -7.55 5.47 -13.49
C ILE A 167 -7.65 6.40 -14.69
N ARG A 168 -8.59 6.14 -15.61
CA ARG A 168 -8.82 7.03 -16.75
C ARG A 168 -9.29 8.40 -16.34
N GLU A 169 -10.21 8.51 -15.38
CA GLU A 169 -10.66 9.81 -14.86
C GLU A 169 -9.48 10.64 -14.36
N VAL A 170 -8.49 10.01 -13.70
CA VAL A 170 -7.26 10.70 -13.27
C VAL A 170 -6.37 11.09 -14.46
N LEU A 171 -6.24 10.24 -15.47
CA LEU A 171 -5.46 10.55 -16.68
C LEU A 171 -6.11 11.68 -17.51
N ASP A 172 -7.44 11.71 -17.58
CA ASP A 172 -8.22 12.71 -18.31
C ASP A 172 -8.21 14.07 -17.60
N GLN A 173 -8.28 14.08 -16.26
CA GLN A 173 -8.12 15.31 -15.47
C GLN A 173 -6.75 15.95 -15.68
N ASN A 174 -5.68 15.15 -15.74
CA ASN A 174 -4.32 15.64 -15.88
C ASN A 174 -3.96 16.04 -17.32
N SER A 175 -4.76 15.64 -18.32
CA SER A 175 -4.59 16.08 -19.71
C SER A 175 -5.36 17.37 -20.03
N GLY A 176 -6.22 17.85 -19.12
CA GLY A 176 -7.09 19.01 -19.30
C GLY A 176 -6.53 20.41 -18.98
N SER A 177 -5.30 20.54 -18.45
CA SER A 177 -4.71 21.84 -18.08
C SER A 177 -3.64 22.33 -19.06
N ILE A 178 -3.99 22.52 -20.33
CA ILE A 178 -3.32 23.50 -21.20
C ILE A 178 -4.34 24.62 -21.47
N LYS A 179 -4.53 25.51 -20.48
CA LYS A 179 -5.07 26.84 -20.78
C LYS A 179 -3.96 27.61 -21.50
N ALA A 180 -4.05 27.63 -22.82
CA ALA A 180 -3.35 28.59 -23.65
C ALA A 180 -3.96 29.98 -23.42
N ASP A 181 -3.55 30.66 -22.35
CA ASP A 181 -3.72 32.12 -22.26
C ASP A 181 -2.59 32.77 -23.06
N HIS A 182 -2.80 32.85 -24.37
CA HIS A 182 -2.21 33.89 -25.20
C HIS A 182 -3.33 34.80 -25.68
N GLN A 183 -3.52 35.91 -24.97
CA GLN A 183 -3.91 37.19 -25.55
C GLN A 183 -3.37 38.34 -24.70
#